data_AF-A0A7C5NNP1-F1
#
_entry.id   AF-A0A7C5NNP1-F1
#
_cell.length_a   1.000
_cell.length_b   1.000
_cell.length_c   1.000
_cell.angle_alpha   90.00
_cell.angle_beta   90.00
_cell.angle_gamma   90.00
#
_symmetry.space_group_name_H-M   'P 1'
#
loop_
_entity.id
_entity.type
_entity.pdbx_description
1 polymer ?
#
loop_
_entity_poly.entity_id
_entity_poly.type
_entity_poly.pdbx_seq_one_letter_code
_entity_poly.pdbx_strand_id
1 'polypeptide(L)'
;MNSTDLETLVPWIIEHGYLIFFIVAFIEGPFITLAGGIAAALGYYDILIILGLAIIGDVGGDALYYAIGSYNNKILKSKFFRLIGINDTKISKIETLVHGHIRKAVLLVKLSPVLGP
;
A
#
# COMPACT_ATOMS: atom_id res chain seq x y z
N MET A 1 -28.20 -2.11 -14.15
CA MET A 1 -27.73 -3.43 -13.71
C MET A 1 -28.98 -4.25 -13.43
N ASN A 2 -29.15 -5.35 -14.17
CA ASN A 2 -30.34 -6.19 -14.04
C ASN A 2 -30.18 -7.01 -12.74
N SER A 3 -31.27 -7.35 -12.04
CA SER A 3 -31.20 -8.14 -10.79
C SER A 3 -30.46 -9.47 -10.98
N THR A 4 -30.51 -10.04 -12.18
CA THR A 4 -29.80 -11.26 -12.59
C THR A 4 -28.27 -11.12 -12.59
N ASP A 5 -27.74 -9.91 -12.81
CA ASP A 5 -26.28 -9.68 -12.86
C ASP A 5 -25.67 -9.70 -11.44
N LEU A 6 -26.42 -9.20 -10.45
CA LEU A 6 -26.01 -9.17 -9.06
C LEU A 6 -26.04 -10.56 -8.43
N GLU A 7 -27.01 -11.39 -8.84
CA GLU A 7 -27.13 -12.78 -8.36
C GLU A 7 -25.94 -13.67 -8.78
N THR A 8 -25.28 -13.36 -9.90
CA THR A 8 -24.12 -14.11 -10.39
C THR A 8 -22.78 -13.53 -9.93
N LEU A 9 -22.71 -12.22 -9.69
CA LEU A 9 -21.50 -11.53 -9.22
C LEU A 9 -21.11 -11.88 -7.78
N VAL A 10 -22.08 -11.94 -6.86
CA VAL A 10 -21.80 -12.17 -5.44
C VAL A 10 -21.14 -13.54 -5.19
N PRO A 11 -21.66 -14.66 -5.74
CA PRO A 11 -21.00 -15.96 -5.60
C PRO A 11 -19.59 -15.98 -6.18
N TRP A 12 -19.39 -15.35 -7.35
CA TRP A 12 -18.09 -15.30 -8.02
C TRP A 12 -17.04 -14.56 -7.18
N ILE A 13 -17.43 -13.44 -6.56
CA ILE A 13 -16.57 -12.66 -5.66
C ILE A 13 -16.22 -13.47 -4.41
N ILE A 14 -17.16 -14.22 -3.84
CA ILE A 14 -16.89 -15.05 -2.66
C ILE A 14 -15.91 -16.18 -3.01
N GLU A 15 -16.10 -16.82 -4.17
CA GLU A 15 -15.22 -17.89 -4.65
C GLU A 15 -13.78 -17.42 -4.89
N HIS A 16 -13.62 -16.23 -5.50
CA HIS A 16 -12.31 -15.66 -5.84
C HIS A 16 -11.79 -14.65 -4.81
N GLY A 17 -12.51 -14.47 -3.70
CA GLY A 17 -12.32 -13.39 -2.76
C GLY A 17 -10.95 -13.35 -2.11
N TYR A 18 -10.38 -14.52 -1.80
CA TYR A 18 -9.03 -14.64 -1.26
C TYR A 18 -7.95 -14.16 -2.24
N LEU A 19 -8.10 -14.49 -3.53
CA LEU A 19 -7.14 -14.08 -4.56
C LEU A 19 -7.25 -12.57 -4.82
N ILE A 20 -8.48 -12.06 -4.94
CA ILE A 20 -8.74 -10.63 -5.09
C ILE A 20 -8.16 -9.88 -3.89
N PHE A 21 -8.47 -10.33 -2.68
CA PHE A 21 -7.92 -9.77 -1.45
C PHE A 21 -6.39 -9.71 -1.48
N PHE A 22 -5.73 -10.81 -1.83
CA PHE A 22 -4.27 -10.89 -1.87
C PHE A 22 -3.67 -9.86 -2.84
N ILE A 23 -4.20 -9.76 -4.06
CA ILE A 23 -3.70 -8.81 -5.07
C ILE A 23 -3.85 -7.37 -4.60
N VAL A 24 -4.99 -7.02 -4.01
CA VAL A 24 -5.21 -5.64 -3.56
C VAL A 24 -4.44 -5.35 -2.27
N ALA A 25 -4.32 -6.32 -1.35
CA ALA A 25 -3.49 -6.21 -0.15
C ALA A 25 -2.01 -6.01 -0.52
N PHE A 26 -1.54 -6.62 -1.61
CA PHE A 26 -0.18 -6.40 -2.12
C PHE A 26 0.08 -4.95 -2.60
N ILE A 27 -0.97 -4.22 -3.01
CA ILE A 27 -0.86 -2.85 -3.52
C ILE A 27 -1.10 -1.82 -2.42
N GLU A 28 -2.10 -2.06 -1.58
CA GLU A 28 -2.62 -1.06 -0.63
C GLU A 28 -2.22 -1.38 0.81
N GLY A 29 -2.20 -2.66 1.19
CA GLY A 29 -1.82 -3.13 2.52
C GLY A 29 -2.92 -2.93 3.58
N PRO A 30 -2.87 -1.86 4.42
CA PRO A 30 -3.68 -1.76 5.63
C PRO A 30 -5.20 -1.59 5.43
N PHE A 31 -5.68 -0.82 4.44
CA PHE A 31 -7.13 -0.66 4.28
C PHE A 31 -7.78 -1.96 3.81
N ILE A 32 -7.10 -2.70 2.93
CA ILE A 32 -7.62 -3.99 2.47
C ILE A 32 -7.61 -5.00 3.61
N THR A 33 -6.56 -5.02 4.42
CA THR A 33 -6.50 -5.87 5.61
C THR A 33 -7.67 -5.60 6.57
N LEU A 34 -8.04 -4.33 6.78
CA LEU A 34 -9.23 -3.96 7.54
C LEU A 34 -10.52 -4.51 6.89
N ALA A 35 -10.68 -4.32 5.58
CA ALA A 35 -11.85 -4.80 4.84
C ALA A 35 -11.98 -6.33 4.89
N GLY A 36 -10.88 -7.07 4.73
CA GLY A 36 -10.85 -8.52 4.84
C GLY A 36 -11.15 -9.00 6.26
N GLY A 37 -10.65 -8.30 7.28
CA GLY A 37 -10.98 -8.57 8.68
C GLY A 37 -12.47 -8.41 8.98
N ILE A 38 -13.10 -7.36 8.44
CA ILE A 38 -14.56 -7.17 8.53
C ILE A 38 -15.29 -8.30 7.80
N ALA A 39 -14.87 -8.66 6.59
CA ALA A 39 -15.49 -9.74 5.82
C ALA A 39 -15.36 -11.11 6.52
N ALA A 40 -14.23 -11.39 7.16
CA ALA A 40 -14.03 -12.58 7.98
C ALA A 40 -14.92 -12.57 9.23
N ALA A 41 -15.05 -11.42 9.91
CA ALA A 41 -15.95 -11.27 11.06
C ALA A 41 -17.43 -11.48 10.70
N LEU A 42 -17.83 -11.18 9.45
CA LEU A 42 -19.16 -11.46 8.91
C LEU A 42 -19.35 -12.92 8.47
N GLY A 43 -18.30 -13.75 8.53
CA GLY A 43 -18.36 -15.18 8.17
C GLY A 43 -18.16 -15.48 6.69
N TYR A 44 -17.74 -14.50 5.87
CA TYR A 44 -17.46 -14.74 4.45
C TYR A 44 -16.12 -15.44 4.20
N TYR A 45 -15.14 -15.22 5.08
CA TYR A 45 -13.78 -15.75 4.94
C TYR A 45 -13.22 -16.24 6.28
N ASP A 46 -12.26 -17.15 6.21
CA ASP A 46 -11.50 -17.61 7.36
C ASP A 46 -10.47 -16.54 7.77
N ILE A 47 -10.51 -16.14 9.04
CA ILE A 47 -9.66 -15.09 9.58
C ILE A 47 -8.17 -15.44 9.53
N LEU A 48 -7.80 -16.72 9.68
CA LEU A 48 -6.41 -17.16 9.64
C LEU A 48 -5.86 -17.09 8.22
N ILE A 49 -6.68 -17.44 7.22
CA ILE A 49 -6.30 -17.33 5.81
C ILE A 49 -6.15 -15.85 5.42
N ILE A 50 -7.11 -14.99 5.77
CA ILE A 50 -7.02 -13.55 5.51
C ILE A 50 -5.80 -12.94 6.18
N LEU A 51 -5.52 -13.30 7.44
CA LEU A 51 -4.35 -12.84 8.16
C LEU A 51 -3.04 -13.25 7.47
N GLY A 52 -2.94 -14.53 7.04
CA GLY A 52 -1.78 -15.01 6.30
C GLY A 52 -1.57 -14.27 4.98
N LEU A 53 -2.64 -14.08 4.21
CA LEU A 53 -2.60 -13.34 2.94
C LEU A 53 -2.26 -11.86 3.15
N ALA A 54 -2.76 -11.24 4.22
CA ALA A 54 -2.48 -9.85 4.57
C ALA A 54 -0.98 -9.67 4.85
N ILE A 55 -0.40 -10.54 5.68
CA ILE A 55 1.03 -10.47 6.02
C ILE A 55 1.90 -10.67 4.77
N ILE A 56 1.60 -11.68 3.95
CA ILE A 56 2.39 -11.97 2.74
C ILE A 56 2.22 -10.86 1.71
N GLY A 57 0.99 -10.35 1.53
CA GLY A 57 0.67 -9.27 0.62
C GLY A 57 1.40 -7.98 0.99
N ASP A 58 1.26 -7.54 2.24
CA ASP A 58 1.84 -6.30 2.74
C ASP A 58 3.38 -6.34 2.72
N VAL A 59 3.99 -7.39 3.29
CA VAL A 59 5.45 -7.56 3.28
C VAL A 59 5.98 -7.73 1.86
N GLY A 60 5.26 -8.47 1.01
CA GLY A 60 5.63 -8.68 -0.39
C GLY A 60 5.57 -7.39 -1.21
N GLY A 61 4.52 -6.58 -1.01
CA GLY A 61 4.34 -5.28 -1.63
C GLY A 61 5.45 -4.32 -1.22
N ASP A 62 5.70 -4.19 0.08
CA ASP A 62 6.79 -3.37 0.63
C ASP A 62 8.15 -3.80 0.11
N ALA A 63 8.42 -5.11 0.08
CA ALA A 63 9.66 -5.64 -0.46
C ALA A 63 9.80 -5.33 -1.96
N LEU A 64 8.72 -5.39 -2.73
CA LEU A 64 8.73 -5.02 -4.14
C LEU A 64 8.98 -3.52 -4.33
N TYR A 65 8.29 -2.66 -3.58
CA TYR A 65 8.51 -1.21 -3.63
C TYR A 65 9.93 -0.83 -3.22
N TYR A 66 10.44 -1.47 -2.17
CA TYR A 66 11.83 -1.32 -1.74
C TYR A 66 12.80 -1.79 -2.81
N ALA A 67 12.58 -2.95 -3.43
CA ALA A 67 13.43 -3.46 -4.49
C ALA A 67 13.41 -2.53 -5.71
N ILE A 68 12.25 -2.03 -6.13
CA ILE A 68 12.10 -1.05 -7.22
C ILE A 68 12.89 0.22 -6.90
N GLY A 69 12.80 0.73 -5.67
CA GLY A 69 13.53 1.92 -5.23
C GLY A 69 15.04 1.69 -5.10
N SER A 70 15.45 0.54 -4.54
CA SER A 70 16.83 0.22 -4.22
C SER A 70 17.64 -0.20 -5.45
N TYR A 71 17.06 -0.90 -6.42
CA TYR A 71 17.80 -1.36 -7.60
C TYR A 71 18.12 -0.23 -8.58
N ASN A 72 17.55 0.97 -8.38
CA ASN A 72 17.42 1.91 -9.47
C ASN A 72 17.68 3.37 -9.06
N ASN A 73 18.95 3.69 -8.79
CA ASN A 73 19.49 5.06 -8.91
C ASN A 73 19.19 5.71 -10.28
N LYS A 74 18.81 4.91 -11.30
CA LYS A 74 18.36 5.38 -12.62
C LYS A 74 16.84 5.60 -12.74
N ILE A 75 15.98 5.02 -11.88
CA ILE A 75 14.51 5.33 -11.90
C ILE A 75 14.24 6.73 -11.36
N LEU A 76 14.99 7.20 -10.37
CA LEU A 76 14.90 8.61 -9.96
C LEU A 76 15.20 9.57 -11.13
N LYS A 77 16.00 9.13 -12.12
CA LYS A 77 16.30 9.87 -13.35
C LYS A 77 15.35 9.55 -14.52
N SER A 78 14.38 8.64 -14.34
CA SER A 78 13.41 8.28 -15.38
C SER A 78 12.42 9.43 -15.62
N LYS A 79 11.92 9.53 -16.86
CA LYS A 79 10.97 10.55 -17.31
C LYS A 79 9.74 10.70 -16.40
N PHE A 80 9.36 9.64 -15.67
CA PHE A 80 8.24 9.64 -14.74
C PHE A 80 8.43 10.59 -13.55
N PHE A 81 9.62 10.61 -12.93
CA PHE A 81 9.96 11.54 -11.84
C PHE A 81 10.14 12.99 -12.33
N ARG A 82 10.64 13.16 -13.57
CA ARG A 82 10.70 14.48 -14.23
C ARG A 82 9.30 15.05 -14.50
N LEU A 83 8.31 14.20 -14.79
CA LEU A 83 6.91 14.61 -14.97
C LEU A 83 6.28 15.08 -13.64
N ILE A 84 6.69 14.50 -12.52
CA ILE A 84 6.29 14.89 -11.15
C ILE A 84 7.05 16.14 -10.66
N GLY A 85 8.02 16.67 -11.43
CA GLY A 85 8.72 17.92 -11.12
C GLY A 85 9.80 17.79 -10.03
N ILE A 86 10.22 16.56 -9.73
CA ILE A 86 11.32 16.26 -8.81
C ILE A 86 12.63 16.42 -9.59
N ASN A 87 13.37 17.49 -9.32
CA ASN A 87 14.67 17.79 -9.92
C ASN A 87 15.80 17.35 -8.98
N ASP A 88 16.93 16.90 -9.52
CA ASP A 88 18.12 16.47 -8.76
C ASP A 88 18.60 17.56 -7.76
N THR A 89 18.37 18.84 -8.08
CA THR A 89 18.66 19.97 -7.20
C THR A 89 17.75 20.08 -5.98
N LYS A 90 16.48 19.63 -6.06
CA LYS A 90 15.58 19.57 -4.90
C LYS A 90 15.91 18.37 -4.02
N ILE A 91 16.27 17.24 -4.62
CA ILE A 91 16.67 16.03 -3.87
C ILE A 91 17.92 16.32 -3.04
N SER A 92 18.96 16.95 -3.60
CA SER A 92 20.17 17.31 -2.84
C SER A 92 19.91 18.30 -1.70
N LYS A 93 18.98 19.25 -1.86
CA LYS A 93 18.53 20.14 -0.78
C LYS A 93 17.75 19.42 0.31
N ILE A 94 16.90 18.46 -0.05
CA ILE A 94 16.19 17.63 0.92
C ILE A 94 17.18 16.75 1.68
N GLU A 95 18.14 16.13 0.99
CA GLU A 95 19.15 15.26 1.60
C GLU A 95 20.02 15.98 2.63
N THR A 96 20.39 17.24 2.36
CA THR A 96 21.14 18.09 3.31
C THR A 96 20.30 18.55 4.50
N LEU A 97 19.01 18.86 4.31
CA LEU A 97 18.10 19.21 5.41
C LEU A 97 17.73 17.99 6.28
N VAL A 98 17.60 16.82 5.65
CA VAL A 98 17.24 15.55 6.29
C VAL A 98 18.42 15.02 7.09
N HIS A 99 19.65 15.00 6.57
CA HIS A 99 20.82 14.49 7.31
C HIS A 99 21.04 15.13 8.69
N GLY A 100 20.73 16.42 8.85
CA GLY A 100 20.85 17.10 10.14
C GLY A 100 19.78 16.73 11.17
N HIS A 101 18.60 16.25 10.74
CA HIS A 101 17.41 16.14 11.59
C HIS A 101 16.45 14.99 11.26
N ILE A 102 16.90 13.91 10.59
CA ILE A 102 16.09 12.72 10.22
C ILE A 102 15.14 12.31 11.35
N ARG A 103 15.62 12.22 12.59
CA ARG A 103 14.79 11.83 13.74
C ARG A 103 13.65 12.81 14.02
N LYS A 104 13.90 14.12 13.97
CA LYS A 104 12.87 15.15 14.21
C LYS A 104 11.87 15.22 13.04
N ALA A 105 12.35 15.08 11.80
CA ALA A 105 11.51 15.06 10.62
C ALA A 105 10.57 13.83 10.61
N VAL A 106 11.09 12.64 10.89
CA VAL A 106 10.28 11.41 11.00
C VAL A 106 9.29 11.50 12.16
N LEU A 107 9.70 12.06 13.31
CA LEU A 107 8.79 12.31 14.44
C LEU A 107 7.65 13.26 14.08
N LEU A 108 7.95 14.38 13.39
CA LEU A 108 6.93 15.34 12.96
C LEU A 108 5.93 14.72 11.97
N VAL A 109 6.41 13.92 11.01
CA VAL A 109 5.52 13.22 10.07
C VAL A 109 4.66 12.18 10.80
N LYS A 110 5.23 11.40 11.72
CA LYS A 110 4.46 10.46 12.53
C LYS A 110 3.45 11.14 13.47
N LEU A 111 3.74 12.37 13.91
CA LEU A 111 2.88 13.16 14.78
C LEU A 111 1.98 14.14 14.00
N SER A 112 2.07 14.18 12.67
CA SER A 112 1.24 15.08 11.87
C SER A 112 -0.26 14.83 12.05
N PRO A 113 -0.75 13.59 12.26
CA PRO A 113 -2.16 13.37 12.59
C PRO A 113 -2.54 13.88 13.99
N VAL A 114 -1.58 14.01 14.90
CA VAL A 114 -1.79 14.46 16.29
C VAL A 114 -1.74 15.99 16.40
N LEU A 115 -1.06 16.66 15.47
CA LEU A 115 -0.84 18.11 15.45
C LEU A 115 -1.64 18.84 14.37
N GLY A 116 -2.38 18.13 13.52
CA GLY A 116 -3.35 18.74 12.61
C GLY A 116 -4.62 19.17 13.36
N PRO A 117 -5.26 20.29 12.98
CA PRO A 117 -6.57 20.66 13.52
C PRO A 117 -7.66 19.64 13.18
#